data_AF-A0A085ZU13-F1
#
_entry.id   AF-A0A085ZU13-F1
#
_cell.length_a   1.000
_cell.length_b   1.000
_cell.length_c   1.000
_cell.angle_alpha   90.00
_cell.angle_beta   90.00
_cell.angle_gamma   90.00
#
_symmetry.space_group_name_H-M   'P 1'
#
loop_
_entity.id
_entity.type
_entity.pdbx_description
1 polymer ?
#
loop_
_entity_poly.entity_id
_entity_poly.type
_entity_poly.pdbx_seq_one_letter_code
_entity_poly.pdbx_strand_id
1 'polypeptide(L)'
;MKYLIIFFSAFLLTACKKDKETVQNPTSKDSLNLVKDSAKTGTASGKVLVDIIPFPKEIKECSCYFARNKADFEAEKYIYADDAGKTAYMKLDGKRMAMNLISSSDMEVDEELTKEIESDQYKISVKGKKIKSEEALLFEGTLTIEKPDGTVETIPIYGECGC
;
A
#
# COMPACT_ATOMS: atom_id res chain seq x y z
N MET A 1 20.46 50.59 -35.46
CA MET A 1 20.74 50.96 -34.04
C MET A 1 20.29 49.75 -33.24
N LYS A 2 21.12 48.98 -32.49
CA LYS A 2 22.18 49.33 -31.52
C LYS A 2 21.56 50.20 -30.41
N TYR A 3 21.53 49.81 -29.13
CA TYR A 3 22.59 49.15 -28.35
C TYR A 3 22.11 48.09 -27.33
N LEU A 4 23.05 47.21 -26.95
CA LEU A 4 23.02 46.36 -25.75
C LEU A 4 23.28 47.17 -24.48
N ILE A 5 22.76 46.73 -23.32
CA ILE A 5 23.47 46.85 -22.03
C ILE A 5 23.39 45.50 -21.29
N ILE A 6 24.54 45.07 -20.76
CA ILE A 6 24.75 43.87 -19.94
C ILE A 6 25.38 44.32 -18.62
N PHE A 7 24.94 43.76 -17.50
CA PHE A 7 25.64 43.66 -16.20
C PHE A 7 25.25 42.28 -15.65
N PHE A 8 26.09 41.25 -15.47
CA PHE A 8 27.53 41.09 -15.16
C PHE A 8 27.91 41.26 -13.68
N SER A 9 28.79 40.35 -13.21
CA SER A 9 29.30 40.17 -11.83
C SER A 9 28.32 39.39 -10.93
N ALA A 10 28.43 38.07 -10.70
CA ALA A 10 29.59 37.20 -10.44
C ALA A 10 30.32 37.52 -9.11
N PHE A 11 30.00 36.74 -8.07
CA PHE A 11 30.85 36.52 -6.90
C PHE A 11 31.33 35.07 -6.90
N LEU A 12 32.64 34.86 -6.78
CA LEU A 12 33.32 33.57 -6.70
C LEU A 12 34.06 33.48 -5.35
N LEU A 13 34.49 32.25 -4.99
CA LEU A 13 35.46 31.92 -3.93
C LEU A 13 34.90 32.06 -2.49
N THR A 14 35.27 31.30 -1.44
CA THR A 14 36.15 30.11 -1.20
C THR A 14 35.79 29.55 0.20
N ALA A 15 36.16 28.35 0.69
CA ALA A 15 36.91 27.17 0.19
C ALA A 15 36.51 25.93 1.04
N CYS A 16 36.94 24.72 0.65
CA CYS A 16 36.94 23.56 1.56
C CYS A 16 38.04 23.67 2.62
N LYS A 17 37.75 23.22 3.86
CA LYS A 17 38.76 22.58 4.72
C LYS A 17 38.24 21.26 5.27
N LYS A 18 39.19 20.35 5.46
CA LYS A 18 39.02 18.93 5.77
C LYS A 18 39.99 18.63 6.89
N ASP A 19 39.47 18.49 8.10
CA ASP A 19 40.28 18.13 9.26
C ASP A 19 39.94 16.69 9.69
N LYS A 20 40.99 15.89 9.82
CA LYS A 20 40.99 14.55 10.41
C LYS A 20 41.80 14.64 11.69
N GLU A 21 41.16 14.39 12.84
CA GLU A 21 41.83 13.83 14.02
C GLU A 21 40.93 12.68 14.49
N THR A 22 41.38 11.43 14.45
CA THR A 22 42.44 10.79 15.26
C THR A 22 41.94 10.39 16.65
N VAL A 23 41.61 9.09 16.71
CA VAL A 23 41.48 8.22 17.89
C VAL A 23 42.08 8.78 19.19
N GLN A 24 41.25 8.89 20.24
CA GLN A 24 41.65 8.49 21.59
C GLN A 24 40.56 7.63 22.24
N ASN A 25 40.97 6.43 22.64
CA ASN A 25 40.19 5.48 23.42
C ASN A 25 40.80 5.43 24.83
N PRO A 26 40.04 5.70 25.90
CA PRO A 26 40.38 5.20 27.23
C PRO A 26 39.45 4.03 27.59
N THR A 27 39.98 2.82 27.45
CA THR A 27 39.36 1.58 27.95
C THR A 27 39.15 1.63 29.46
N SER A 28 37.91 1.49 29.93
CA SER A 28 37.61 0.73 31.16
C SER A 28 36.12 0.43 31.26
N LYS A 29 35.79 -0.87 31.41
CA LYS A 29 34.70 -1.51 32.18
C LYS A 29 33.43 -0.66 32.41
N ASP A 30 32.24 -1.15 32.07
CA ASP A 30 31.73 -2.44 32.54
C ASP A 30 30.53 -2.97 31.70
N SER A 31 30.25 -4.27 31.84
CA SER A 31 28.94 -4.90 31.64
C SER A 31 28.23 -4.72 30.29
N LEU A 32 28.47 -5.70 29.40
CA LEU A 32 27.63 -6.01 28.24
C LEU A 32 26.19 -6.36 28.66
N ASN A 33 25.31 -5.36 28.77
CA ASN A 33 23.88 -5.60 28.57
C ASN A 33 23.62 -5.66 27.07
N LEU A 34 23.93 -6.83 26.48
CA LEU A 34 23.19 -7.30 25.32
C LEU A 34 21.73 -7.47 25.76
N VAL A 35 20.97 -6.37 25.70
CA VAL A 35 19.52 -6.45 25.58
C VAL A 35 19.29 -7.18 24.27
N LYS A 36 19.14 -8.50 24.40
CA LYS A 36 18.64 -9.38 23.37
C LYS A 36 17.19 -8.96 23.17
N ASP A 37 17.01 -7.89 22.40
CA ASP A 37 15.73 -7.52 21.80
C ASP A 37 15.43 -8.56 20.72
N SER A 38 15.17 -9.77 21.22
CA SER A 38 14.44 -10.80 20.53
C SER A 38 13.05 -10.21 20.38
N ALA A 39 12.90 -9.37 19.35
CA ALA A 39 11.61 -8.92 18.86
C ALA A 39 10.72 -10.13 18.88
N LYS A 40 9.81 -10.14 19.86
CA LYS A 40 8.95 -11.28 20.11
C LYS A 40 7.97 -11.22 18.96
N THR A 41 8.31 -11.90 17.87
CA THR A 41 7.36 -12.33 16.85
C THR A 41 6.39 -13.23 17.59
N GLY A 42 5.43 -12.59 18.26
CA GLY A 42 4.30 -13.28 18.84
C GLY A 42 3.70 -14.04 17.68
N THR A 43 3.63 -15.35 17.81
CA THR A 43 2.86 -16.21 16.93
C THR A 43 1.57 -15.47 16.63
N ALA A 44 1.42 -15.03 15.39
CA ALA A 44 0.32 -14.16 15.04
C ALA A 44 -0.96 -14.89 15.45
N SER A 45 -1.84 -14.19 16.19
CA SER A 45 -3.22 -14.64 16.36
C SER A 45 -3.72 -15.08 14.99
N GLY A 46 -4.40 -16.23 14.90
CA GLY A 46 -4.77 -16.92 13.64
C GLY A 46 -5.74 -16.11 12.79
N LYS A 47 -5.23 -15.01 12.25
CA LYS A 47 -5.94 -13.88 11.65
C LYS A 47 -4.97 -13.23 10.67
N VAL A 48 -5.42 -12.96 9.45
CA VAL A 48 -4.57 -12.30 8.45
C VAL A 48 -4.47 -10.81 8.80
N LEU A 49 -3.26 -10.27 8.87
CA LEU A 49 -3.07 -8.83 9.04
C LEU A 49 -3.19 -8.16 7.66
N VAL A 50 -4.19 -7.31 7.50
CA VAL A 50 -4.41 -6.52 6.29
C VAL A 50 -4.00 -5.08 6.57
N ASP A 51 -2.94 -4.62 5.92
CA ASP A 51 -2.42 -3.26 6.09
C ASP A 51 -3.00 -2.29 5.05
N ILE A 52 -2.88 -1.00 5.35
CA ILE A 52 -3.13 0.06 4.39
C ILE A 52 -2.01 0.11 3.35
N ILE A 53 -2.36 0.33 2.09
CA ILE A 53 -1.45 0.59 0.98
C ILE A 53 -1.69 2.00 0.40
N PRO A 54 -0.64 2.70 -0.07
CA PRO A 54 -0.85 3.82 -0.98
C PRO A 54 -1.39 3.30 -2.32
N PHE A 55 -2.11 4.14 -3.04
CA PHE A 55 -2.61 3.79 -4.37
C PHE A 55 -1.46 3.32 -5.29
N PRO A 56 -1.56 2.14 -5.94
CA PRO A 56 -0.50 1.62 -6.81
C PRO A 56 -0.19 2.58 -7.96
N LYS A 57 1.08 2.99 -8.09
CA LYS A 57 1.56 3.81 -9.22
C LYS A 57 1.57 3.05 -10.53
N GLU A 58 1.47 1.72 -10.45
CA GLU A 58 1.41 0.77 -11.54
C GLU A 58 0.08 0.88 -12.32
N ILE A 59 -1.01 1.27 -11.64
CA ILE A 59 -2.32 1.53 -12.22
C ILE A 59 -2.30 2.88 -12.98
N LYS A 60 -2.94 2.92 -14.16
CA LYS A 60 -2.91 4.08 -15.09
C LYS A 60 -4.24 4.45 -15.74
N GLU A 61 -5.15 3.49 -15.85
CA GLU A 61 -6.41 3.63 -16.56
C GLU A 61 -7.51 3.17 -15.59
N CYS A 62 -8.21 2.09 -15.93
CA CYS A 62 -9.20 1.49 -15.06
C CYS A 62 -8.62 1.04 -13.71
N SER A 63 -9.45 1.11 -12.67
CA SER A 63 -9.10 0.58 -11.35
C SER A 63 -10.32 0.21 -10.51
N CYS A 64 -10.12 -0.69 -9.56
CA CYS A 64 -11.01 -0.85 -8.41
C CYS A 64 -10.19 -0.71 -7.13
N TYR A 65 -10.65 0.08 -6.16
CA TYR A 65 -9.90 0.34 -4.93
C TYR A 65 -10.83 0.46 -3.72
N PHE A 66 -10.46 -0.23 -2.64
CA PHE A 66 -11.32 -0.41 -1.47
C PHE A 66 -10.59 -0.09 -0.17
N ALA A 67 -11.28 0.61 0.72
CA ALA A 67 -10.93 0.77 2.13
C ALA A 67 -11.92 -0.01 3.01
N ARG A 68 -11.75 0.03 4.34
CA ARG A 68 -12.60 -0.72 5.29
C ARG A 68 -14.02 -0.15 5.44
N ASN A 69 -14.20 1.12 5.14
CA ASN A 69 -15.40 1.92 5.36
C ASN A 69 -15.24 3.27 4.64
N LYS A 70 -16.33 4.04 4.52
CA LYS A 70 -16.35 5.34 3.84
C LYS A 70 -15.33 6.35 4.40
N ALA A 71 -15.18 6.46 5.72
CA ALA A 71 -14.24 7.42 6.32
C ALA A 71 -12.76 7.07 6.09
N ASP A 72 -12.42 5.78 6.00
CA ASP A 72 -11.09 5.33 5.58
C ASP A 72 -10.87 5.51 4.08
N PHE A 73 -11.92 5.37 3.25
CA PHE A 73 -11.86 5.62 1.80
C PHE A 73 -11.62 7.10 1.48
N GLU A 74 -12.39 8.00 2.11
CA GLU A 74 -12.23 9.46 2.02
C GLU A 74 -10.86 9.95 2.55
N ALA A 75 -10.20 9.15 3.39
CA ALA A 75 -8.85 9.40 3.91
C ALA A 75 -7.74 8.67 3.13
N GLU A 76 -8.04 8.12 1.94
CA GLU A 76 -7.12 7.39 1.05
C GLU A 76 -6.45 6.14 1.68
N LYS A 77 -7.08 5.54 2.71
CA LYS A 77 -6.55 4.39 3.45
C LYS A 77 -6.99 3.06 2.84
N TYR A 78 -6.63 2.84 1.58
CA TYR A 78 -6.98 1.64 0.84
C TYR A 78 -6.31 0.39 1.42
N ILE A 79 -7.01 -0.73 1.44
CA ILE A 79 -6.48 -2.06 1.80
C ILE A 79 -6.32 -2.98 0.58
N TYR A 80 -6.92 -2.58 -0.54
CA TYR A 80 -6.94 -3.30 -1.81
C TYR A 80 -6.98 -2.28 -2.96
N ALA A 81 -6.27 -2.58 -4.05
CA ALA A 81 -6.51 -1.96 -5.34
C ALA A 81 -6.24 -2.97 -6.47
N ASP A 82 -6.95 -2.91 -7.60
CA ASP A 82 -6.64 -3.67 -8.81
C ASP A 82 -6.69 -2.78 -10.06
N ASP A 83 -6.05 -3.23 -11.14
CA ASP A 83 -5.96 -2.56 -12.44
C ASP A 83 -7.16 -2.84 -13.38
N ALA A 84 -8.25 -3.38 -12.84
CA ALA A 84 -9.42 -3.94 -13.53
C ALA A 84 -9.11 -4.98 -14.63
N GLY A 85 -7.85 -5.42 -14.76
CA GLY A 85 -7.39 -6.29 -15.84
C GLY A 85 -6.86 -7.62 -15.34
N LYS A 86 -5.71 -7.61 -14.66
CA LYS A 86 -4.95 -8.83 -14.27
C LYS A 86 -4.27 -8.76 -12.91
N THR A 87 -4.06 -7.56 -12.36
CA THR A 87 -3.20 -7.38 -11.18
C THR A 87 -3.97 -6.75 -10.03
N ALA A 88 -4.06 -7.48 -8.92
CA ALA A 88 -4.52 -6.96 -7.64
C ALA A 88 -3.33 -6.70 -6.70
N TYR A 89 -3.45 -5.68 -5.86
CA TYR A 89 -2.42 -5.19 -4.95
C TYR A 89 -2.98 -5.11 -3.54
N MET A 90 -2.26 -5.72 -2.59
CA MET A 90 -2.58 -5.67 -1.16
C MET A 90 -1.29 -5.64 -0.33
N LYS A 91 -1.41 -5.39 0.98
CA LYS A 91 -0.34 -5.64 1.95
C LYS A 91 -0.86 -6.57 3.03
N LEU A 92 -0.40 -7.83 2.99
CA LEU A 92 -0.83 -8.92 3.84
C LEU A 92 0.33 -9.40 4.70
N ASP A 93 0.09 -9.57 6.01
CA ASP A 93 1.10 -9.95 7.01
C ASP A 93 2.39 -9.11 6.89
N GLY A 94 2.24 -7.80 6.70
CA GLY A 94 3.33 -6.84 6.55
C GLY A 94 3.97 -6.77 5.15
N LYS A 95 3.65 -7.69 4.23
CA LYS A 95 4.26 -7.80 2.89
C LYS A 95 3.35 -7.22 1.81
N ARG A 96 3.80 -6.18 1.07
CA ARG A 96 3.10 -5.73 -0.15
C ARG A 96 3.25 -6.81 -1.22
N MET A 97 2.15 -7.18 -1.87
CA MET A 97 2.12 -8.18 -2.94
C MET A 97 1.34 -7.66 -4.14
N ALA A 98 1.77 -8.06 -5.33
CA ALA A 98 0.95 -8.10 -6.52
C ALA A 98 0.46 -9.55 -6.70
N MET A 99 -0.80 -9.74 -7.09
CA MET A 99 -1.50 -11.01 -7.14
C MET A 99 -2.35 -11.09 -8.40
N ASN A 100 -2.68 -12.30 -8.85
CA ASN A 100 -3.45 -12.49 -10.07
C ASN A 100 -4.94 -12.23 -9.78
N LEU A 101 -5.53 -11.26 -10.49
CA LEU A 101 -6.98 -11.13 -10.61
C LEU A 101 -7.47 -12.22 -11.58
N ILE A 102 -8.20 -13.20 -11.06
CA ILE A 102 -8.65 -14.39 -11.81
C ILE A 102 -10.02 -14.15 -12.46
N SER A 103 -10.89 -13.41 -11.78
CA SER A 103 -12.18 -12.98 -12.35
C SER A 103 -12.65 -11.66 -11.73
N SER A 104 -13.52 -10.97 -12.48
CA SER A 104 -14.29 -9.80 -12.05
C SER A 104 -15.67 -9.89 -12.71
N SER A 105 -16.76 -9.51 -12.02
CA SER A 105 -18.08 -9.35 -12.64
C SER A 105 -18.15 -8.14 -13.56
N ASP A 106 -19.14 -8.14 -14.44
CA ASP A 106 -19.62 -6.95 -15.12
C ASP A 106 -20.47 -6.12 -14.14
N MET A 107 -19.82 -5.12 -13.56
CA MET A 107 -20.38 -4.27 -12.50
C MET A 107 -21.35 -3.21 -13.03
N GLU A 108 -21.39 -2.97 -14.35
CA GLU A 108 -22.33 -2.04 -14.98
C GLU A 108 -23.70 -2.69 -15.20
N VAL A 109 -23.72 -3.98 -15.54
CA VAL A 109 -24.94 -4.74 -15.84
C VAL A 109 -25.62 -5.28 -14.59
N ASP A 110 -24.87 -5.95 -13.71
CA ASP A 110 -25.47 -6.74 -12.62
C ASP A 110 -25.68 -5.94 -11.32
N GLU A 111 -25.13 -4.72 -11.21
CA GLU A 111 -24.99 -3.93 -9.97
C GLU A 111 -24.27 -4.65 -8.81
N GLU A 112 -23.72 -5.84 -9.06
CA GLU A 112 -23.00 -6.67 -8.10
C GLU A 112 -21.51 -6.74 -8.44
N LEU A 113 -20.70 -6.52 -7.42
CA LEU A 113 -19.25 -6.71 -7.46
C LEU A 113 -18.95 -8.14 -6.99
N THR A 114 -18.31 -8.93 -7.85
CA THR A 114 -17.61 -10.15 -7.45
C THR A 114 -16.23 -10.17 -8.11
N LYS A 115 -15.18 -10.43 -7.33
CA LYS A 115 -13.82 -10.64 -7.83
C LYS A 115 -13.18 -11.81 -7.10
N GLU A 116 -12.42 -12.62 -7.81
CA GLU A 116 -11.61 -13.70 -7.24
C GLU A 116 -10.13 -13.44 -7.58
N ILE A 117 -9.26 -13.51 -6.58
CA ILE A 117 -7.84 -13.15 -6.65
C ILE A 117 -7.04 -14.26 -5.95
N GLU A 118 -5.90 -14.65 -6.53
CA GLU A 118 -5.06 -15.70 -5.93
C GLU A 118 -3.55 -15.39 -5.95
N SER A 119 -2.86 -16.08 -5.05
CA SER A 119 -1.41 -16.23 -4.98
C SER A 119 -1.08 -17.55 -4.29
N ASP A 120 0.18 -17.98 -4.33
CA ASP A 120 0.68 -19.21 -3.67
C ASP A 120 0.31 -19.32 -2.16
N GLN A 121 0.00 -18.19 -1.51
CA GLN A 121 -0.23 -18.12 -0.07
C GLN A 121 -1.65 -17.69 0.32
N TYR A 122 -2.48 -17.24 -0.62
CA TYR A 122 -3.81 -16.67 -0.33
C TYR A 122 -4.78 -16.87 -1.49
N LYS A 123 -6.02 -17.24 -1.15
CA LYS A 123 -7.20 -17.01 -2.01
C LYS A 123 -7.99 -15.84 -1.43
N ILE A 124 -8.48 -14.95 -2.28
CA ILE A 124 -9.15 -13.73 -1.86
C ILE A 124 -10.39 -13.52 -2.72
N SER A 125 -11.55 -13.40 -2.09
CA SER A 125 -12.79 -13.02 -2.76
C SER A 125 -13.22 -11.63 -2.31
N VAL A 126 -13.66 -10.80 -3.25
CA VAL A 126 -14.30 -9.51 -2.99
C VAL A 126 -15.73 -9.60 -3.48
N LYS A 127 -16.71 -9.29 -2.61
CA LYS A 127 -18.13 -9.33 -2.94
C LYS A 127 -18.83 -8.09 -2.42
N GLY A 128 -19.64 -7.42 -3.25
CA GLY A 128 -20.32 -6.19 -2.87
C GLY A 128 -21.50 -5.83 -3.76
N LYS A 129 -22.20 -4.75 -3.42
CA LYS A 129 -23.33 -4.21 -4.18
C LYS A 129 -23.16 -2.73 -4.42
N LYS A 130 -23.60 -2.26 -5.59
CA LYS A 130 -23.54 -0.85 -5.98
C LYS A 130 -24.43 0.01 -5.08
N ILE A 131 -23.91 1.14 -4.65
CA ILE A 131 -24.62 2.15 -3.87
C ILE A 131 -25.44 3.01 -4.84
N LYS A 132 -26.74 2.73 -4.96
CA LYS A 132 -27.64 3.32 -5.98
C LYS A 132 -27.84 4.84 -5.90
N SER A 133 -27.44 5.49 -4.82
CA SER A 133 -27.59 6.95 -4.63
C SER A 133 -26.43 7.79 -5.18
N GLU A 134 -25.37 7.16 -5.65
CA GLU A 134 -24.13 7.81 -6.07
C GLU A 134 -23.95 7.68 -7.60
N GLU A 135 -23.40 8.71 -8.25
CA GLU A 135 -23.11 8.67 -9.70
C GLU A 135 -21.87 7.81 -10.02
N ALA A 136 -20.89 7.77 -9.11
CA ALA A 136 -19.74 6.88 -9.19
C ALA A 136 -20.14 5.41 -8.96
N LEU A 137 -19.39 4.46 -9.52
CA LEU A 137 -19.57 3.03 -9.22
C LEU A 137 -18.97 2.72 -7.84
N LEU A 138 -19.63 3.20 -6.79
CA LEU A 138 -19.30 2.92 -5.40
C LEU A 138 -19.98 1.63 -4.95
N PHE A 139 -19.24 0.82 -4.18
CA PHE A 139 -19.66 -0.49 -3.69
C PHE A 139 -19.45 -0.59 -2.18
N GLU A 140 -20.41 -1.22 -1.51
CA GLU A 140 -20.27 -1.74 -0.14
C GLU A 140 -20.32 -3.27 -0.15
N GLY A 141 -19.54 -3.90 0.71
CA GLY A 141 -19.40 -5.35 0.67
C GLY A 141 -18.41 -5.94 1.67
N THR A 142 -17.85 -7.10 1.31
CA THR A 142 -16.84 -7.82 2.07
C THR A 142 -15.65 -8.25 1.19
N LEU A 143 -14.46 -8.18 1.78
CA LEU A 143 -13.24 -8.82 1.28
C LEU A 143 -12.93 -9.99 2.22
N THR A 144 -12.79 -11.20 1.68
CA THR A 144 -12.49 -12.43 2.42
C THR A 144 -11.18 -13.01 1.95
N ILE A 145 -10.29 -13.36 2.88
CA ILE A 145 -8.95 -13.94 2.64
C ILE A 145 -8.89 -15.31 3.30
N GLU A 146 -8.54 -16.34 2.52
CA GLU A 146 -8.30 -17.71 2.97
C GLU A 146 -6.82 -18.07 2.80
N LYS A 147 -6.21 -18.63 3.86
CA LYS A 147 -4.86 -19.21 3.84
C LYS A 147 -4.92 -20.74 3.63
N PRO A 148 -3.87 -21.37 3.09
CA PRO A 148 -3.77 -22.84 2.97
C PRO A 148 -3.89 -23.63 4.28
N ASP A 149 -3.71 -23.00 5.44
CA ASP A 149 -3.90 -23.61 6.76
C ASP A 149 -5.37 -23.60 7.24
N GLY A 150 -6.30 -23.07 6.43
CA GLY A 150 -7.72 -22.92 6.75
C GLY A 150 -8.07 -21.66 7.54
N THR A 151 -7.11 -20.76 7.82
CA THR A 151 -7.40 -19.45 8.40
C THR A 151 -8.20 -18.60 7.42
N VAL A 152 -9.33 -18.06 7.87
CA VAL A 152 -10.17 -17.13 7.10
C VAL A 152 -10.29 -15.80 7.85
N GLU A 153 -10.08 -14.68 7.14
CA GLU A 153 -10.38 -13.34 7.61
C GLU A 153 -11.39 -12.67 6.66
N THR A 154 -12.46 -12.08 7.21
CA THR A 154 -13.45 -11.32 6.43
C THR A 154 -13.54 -9.89 6.97
N ILE A 155 -13.39 -8.92 6.08
CA ILE A 155 -13.34 -7.48 6.40
C ILE A 155 -14.43 -6.77 5.58
N PRO A 156 -15.22 -5.86 6.17
CA PRO A 156 -16.10 -4.99 5.37
C PRO A 156 -15.26 -4.12 4.42
N ILE A 157 -15.84 -3.79 3.27
CA ILE A 157 -15.24 -2.85 2.32
C ILE A 157 -16.21 -1.75 1.89
N TYR A 158 -15.62 -0.61 1.60
CA TYR A 158 -16.22 0.52 0.88
C TYR A 158 -15.21 0.99 -0.18
N GLY A 159 -15.67 1.25 -1.39
CA GLY A 159 -14.85 1.93 -2.38
C GLY A 159 -15.39 1.86 -3.79
N GLU A 160 -14.54 2.13 -4.75
CA GLU A 160 -14.93 2.53 -6.10
C GLU A 160 -14.30 1.65 -7.16
N CYS A 161 -15.00 1.47 -8.27
CA CYS A 161 -14.45 0.98 -9.53
C CYS A 161 -14.69 2.02 -10.62
N GLY A 162 -13.78 2.16 -11.58
CA GLY A 162 -13.96 3.10 -12.68
C GLY A 162 -12.88 3.03 -13.74
N CYS A 163 -13.20 3.60 -14.90
CA CYS A 163 -12.34 3.90 -16.05
C CYS A 163 -12.69 5.32 -16.53
#